data_AF-A0A2K2RD88-F1
#
_entry.id   AF-A0A2K2RD88-F1
#
_cell.length_a   1.000
_cell.length_b   1.000
_cell.length_c   1.000
_cell.angle_alpha   90.00
_cell.angle_beta   90.00
_cell.angle_gamma   90.00
#
_symmetry.space_group_name_H-M   'P 1'
#
loop_
_entity.id
_entity.type
_entity.pdbx_description
1 polymer ?
#
loop_
_entity_poly.entity_id
_entity_poly.type
_entity_poly.pdbx_seq_one_letter_code
_entity_poly.pdbx_strand_id
1 'polypeptide(L)'
;MTMPIGPVILFDDDYHMYVFQGGTFAEAWWEMPDEYICGFDALARPLRMTGEPHQVALELTGDEPAEADLRRLVADHYQRFLRGQAPPQASGLAEFVAGLPVEGS
;
A
#
# COMPACT_ATOMS: atom_id res chain seq x y z
N MET A 1 -17.65 -5.12 -8.98
CA MET A 1 -16.66 -4.53 -8.08
C MET A 1 -15.38 -4.40 -8.88
N THR A 2 -14.77 -3.21 -8.88
CA THR A 2 -13.50 -2.98 -9.59
C THR A 2 -12.38 -3.62 -8.77
N MET A 3 -11.47 -4.35 -9.43
CA MET A 3 -10.32 -4.93 -8.74
C MET A 3 -9.23 -3.85 -8.53
N PRO A 4 -8.47 -3.93 -7.43
CA PRO A 4 -7.26 -3.12 -7.26
C PRO A 4 -6.29 -3.35 -8.42
N ILE A 5 -5.65 -2.30 -8.91
CA ILE A 5 -4.59 -2.46 -9.91
C ILE A 5 -3.21 -2.44 -9.25
N GLY A 6 -2.33 -3.33 -9.69
CA GLY A 6 -1.00 -3.49 -9.10
C GLY A 6 -0.01 -2.39 -9.52
N PRO A 7 0.99 -2.08 -8.69
CA PRO A 7 1.23 -2.62 -7.34
C PRO A 7 0.22 -2.13 -6.29
N VAL A 8 0.10 -2.86 -5.17
CA VAL A 8 -0.64 -2.42 -3.98
C VAL A 8 0.34 -2.00 -2.88
N ILE A 9 0.03 -0.91 -2.20
CA ILE A 9 0.81 -0.33 -1.11
C ILE A 9 -0.01 -0.47 0.15
N LEU A 10 0.43 -1.29 1.10
CA LEU A 10 -0.26 -1.54 2.36
C LEU A 10 0.54 -0.96 3.52
N PHE A 11 -0.17 -0.53 4.56
CA PHE A 11 0.42 -0.06 5.81
C PHE A 11 -0.16 -0.89 6.95
N ASP A 12 0.71 -1.32 7.87
CA ASP A 12 0.28 -1.93 9.12
C ASP A 12 -0.05 -0.88 10.20
N ASP A 13 -0.48 -1.34 11.38
CA ASP A 13 -0.82 -0.54 12.54
C ASP A 13 0.36 0.24 13.15
N ASP A 14 1.59 -0.21 12.88
CA ASP A 14 2.83 0.49 13.19
C ASP A 14 3.25 1.52 12.11
N TYR A 15 2.51 1.61 11.00
CA TYR A 15 2.81 2.40 9.80
C TYR A 15 4.05 1.91 9.03
N HIS A 16 4.43 0.65 9.18
CA HIS A 16 5.35 -0.01 8.26
C HIS A 16 4.67 -0.16 6.89
N MET A 17 5.41 0.11 5.82
CA MET A 17 4.91 0.08 4.45
C MET A 17 5.36 -1.22 3.78
N TYR A 18 4.46 -1.83 3.05
CA TYR A 18 4.72 -2.99 2.21
C TYR A 18 4.18 -2.72 0.81
N VAL A 19 4.99 -2.96 -0.23
CA VAL A 19 4.56 -2.81 -1.61
C VAL A 19 4.60 -4.16 -2.28
N PHE A 20 3.47 -4.59 -2.85
CA PHE A 20 3.33 -5.88 -3.51
C PHE A 20 2.95 -5.69 -4.97
N GLN A 21 3.47 -6.54 -5.87
CA GLN A 21 3.20 -6.46 -7.32
C GLN A 21 1.71 -6.60 -7.68
N GLY A 22 0.90 -7.22 -6.81
CA GLY A 22 -0.53 -7.34 -7.02
C GLY A 22 -1.30 -7.80 -5.78
N GLY A 23 -2.61 -7.58 -5.81
CA GLY A 23 -3.51 -7.88 -4.68
C GLY A 23 -3.47 -9.34 -4.23
N THR A 24 -3.49 -10.30 -5.15
CA THR A 24 -3.50 -11.74 -4.80
C THR A 24 -2.23 -12.17 -4.04
N PHE A 25 -1.07 -11.59 -4.35
CA PHE A 25 0.15 -11.89 -3.59
C PHE A 25 0.10 -11.27 -2.20
N ALA A 26 -0.37 -10.02 -2.11
CA ALA A 26 -0.56 -9.33 -0.83
C ALA A 26 -1.55 -10.08 0.08
N GLU A 27 -2.67 -10.56 -0.47
CA GLU A 27 -3.68 -11.36 0.24
C GLU A 27 -3.12 -12.68 0.77
N ALA A 28 -2.23 -13.33 0.01
CA ALA A 28 -1.59 -14.56 0.42
C ALA A 28 -0.46 -14.35 1.46
N TRP A 29 0.18 -13.17 1.44
CA TRP A 29 1.26 -12.81 2.35
C TRP A 29 0.74 -12.33 3.71
N TRP A 30 -0.38 -11.60 3.70
CA TRP A 30 -0.90 -10.94 4.90
C TRP A 30 -1.64 -11.91 5.81
N GLU A 31 -1.21 -12.01 7.06
CA GLU A 31 -1.73 -13.00 8.01
C GLU A 31 -2.92 -12.50 8.81
N MET A 32 -2.85 -11.29 9.37
CA MET A 32 -3.84 -10.80 10.33
C MET A 32 -4.50 -9.51 9.82
N PRO A 33 -5.82 -9.50 9.51
CA PRO A 33 -6.49 -8.33 8.93
C PRO A 33 -6.59 -7.15 9.89
N ASP A 34 -6.42 -7.34 11.20
CA ASP A 34 -6.38 -6.29 12.21
C ASP A 34 -5.03 -5.58 12.33
N GLU A 35 -3.95 -6.19 11.83
CA GLU A 35 -2.65 -5.52 11.66
C GLU A 35 -2.70 -4.49 10.51
N TYR A 36 -3.67 -4.60 9.60
CA TYR A 36 -3.84 -3.65 8.50
C TYR A 36 -4.52 -2.36 8.96
N ILE A 37 -3.89 -1.20 8.69
CA ILE A 37 -4.50 0.11 8.96
C ILE A 37 -5.11 0.74 7.72
N CYS A 38 -4.39 0.71 6.59
CA CYS A 38 -4.85 1.27 5.32
C CYS A 38 -3.98 0.79 4.15
N GLY A 39 -4.45 1.03 2.93
CA GLY A 39 -3.70 0.67 1.73
C GLY A 39 -4.26 1.36 0.50
N PHE A 40 -3.48 1.29 -0.57
CA PHE A 40 -3.75 1.95 -1.83
C PHE A 40 -3.36 1.06 -3.00
N ASP A 41 -4.04 1.20 -4.12
CA ASP A 41 -3.59 0.62 -5.38
C ASP A 41 -2.66 1.57 -6.16
N ALA A 42 -2.22 1.19 -7.36
CA ALA A 42 -1.28 2.00 -8.14
C ALA A 42 -1.81 3.38 -8.58
N LEU A 43 -3.13 3.60 -8.49
CA LEU A 43 -3.77 4.90 -8.75
C LEU A 43 -4.07 5.66 -7.46
N ALA A 44 -3.45 5.27 -6.34
CA ALA A 44 -3.72 5.82 -5.02
C ALA A 44 -5.19 5.71 -4.60
N ARG A 45 -5.95 4.73 -5.14
CA ARG A 45 -7.33 4.50 -4.70
C ARG A 45 -7.33 3.72 -3.39
N PRO A 46 -8.13 4.13 -2.39
CA PRO A 46 -8.09 3.53 -1.06
C PRO A 46 -8.64 2.10 -1.07
N LEU A 47 -7.91 1.23 -0.39
CA LEU A 47 -8.26 -0.17 -0.17
C LEU A 47 -8.87 -0.35 1.22
N ARG A 48 -9.57 -1.46 1.40
CA ARG A 48 -9.84 -2.08 2.70
C ARG A 48 -9.39 -3.53 2.66
N MET A 49 -8.97 -4.03 3.82
CA MET A 49 -8.76 -5.45 4.04
C MET A 49 -9.95 -6.01 4.82
N THR A 50 -10.44 -7.17 4.40
CA THR A 50 -11.52 -7.90 5.07
C THR A 50 -11.20 -9.40 5.08
N GLY A 51 -11.91 -10.18 5.89
CA GLY A 51 -11.73 -11.63 5.96
C GLY A 51 -11.27 -12.09 7.33
N GLU A 52 -10.80 -13.33 7.37
CA GLU A 52 -10.31 -13.98 8.59
C GLU A 52 -8.77 -14.09 8.53
N PRO A 53 -8.10 -14.35 9.66
CA PRO A 53 -6.68 -14.66 9.67
C PRO A 53 -6.28 -15.69 8.61
N HIS A 54 -5.22 -15.39 7.84
CA HIS A 54 -4.70 -16.14 6.69
C HIS A 54 -5.67 -16.30 5.51
N GLN A 55 -6.82 -15.61 5.52
CA GLN A 55 -7.83 -15.61 4.47
C GLN A 55 -8.38 -14.19 4.26
N VAL A 56 -7.47 -13.26 3.97
CA VAL A 56 -7.83 -11.86 3.75
C VAL A 56 -8.12 -11.58 2.29
N ALA A 57 -8.91 -10.53 2.04
CA ALA A 57 -9.25 -10.00 0.73
C ALA A 57 -9.08 -8.49 0.70
N LEU A 58 -8.54 -7.96 -0.41
CA LEU A 58 -8.36 -6.54 -0.66
C LEU A 58 -9.43 -6.02 -1.61
N GLU A 59 -10.11 -4.96 -1.20
CA GLU A 59 -11.19 -4.35 -1.97
C GLU A 59 -11.03 -2.84 -2.06
N LEU A 60 -11.38 -2.25 -3.20
CA LEU A 60 -11.49 -0.80 -3.33
C LEU A 60 -12.65 -0.26 -2.49
N THR A 61 -12.39 0.79 -1.74
CA THR A 61 -13.43 1.52 -0.98
C THR A 61 -14.00 2.70 -1.74
N GLY A 62 -13.30 3.16 -2.79
CA GLY A 62 -13.74 4.23 -3.69
C GLY A 62 -12.88 4.31 -4.95
N ASP A 63 -13.35 5.08 -5.92
CA ASP A 63 -12.65 5.30 -7.19
C ASP A 63 -11.80 6.58 -7.20
N GLU A 64 -11.97 7.45 -6.20
CA GLU A 64 -11.24 8.71 -6.09
C GLU A 64 -9.80 8.49 -5.55
N PRO A 65 -8.77 8.95 -6.27
CA PRO A 65 -7.39 8.89 -5.80
C PRO A 65 -7.17 9.74 -4.54
N ALA A 66 -6.54 9.14 -3.53
CA ALA A 66 -6.09 9.81 -2.30
C ALA A 66 -4.56 9.99 -2.32
N GLU A 67 -4.04 10.57 -3.40
CA GLU A 67 -2.58 10.71 -3.63
C GLU A 67 -1.85 11.46 -2.51
N ALA A 68 -2.46 12.53 -1.99
CA ALA A 68 -1.86 13.30 -0.90
C ALA A 68 -1.67 12.47 0.37
N ASP A 69 -2.65 11.61 0.69
CA ASP A 69 -2.59 10.72 1.85
C ASP A 69 -1.56 9.61 1.65
N LEU A 70 -1.53 8.98 0.46
CA LEU A 70 -0.51 8.01 0.11
C LEU A 70 0.90 8.61 0.30
N ARG A 71 1.17 9.78 -0.29
CA ARG A 71 2.48 10.43 -0.20
C ARG A 71 2.87 10.76 1.24
N ARG A 72 1.91 11.23 2.05
CA ARG A 72 2.12 11.52 3.47
C ARG A 72 2.50 10.25 4.23
N LEU A 73 1.77 9.15 4.05
CA LEU A 73 2.03 7.88 4.74
C LEU A 73 3.36 7.25 4.32
N VAL A 74 3.72 7.33 3.04
CA VAL A 74 5.05 6.91 2.57
C VAL A 74 6.14 7.75 3.24
N ALA A 75 5.98 9.08 3.32
CA ALA A 75 6.94 9.94 4.00
C ALA A 75 7.07 9.60 5.50
N ASP A 76 5.95 9.33 6.16
CA ASP A 76 5.90 8.90 7.57
C ASP A 76 6.68 7.59 7.78
N HIS A 77 6.47 6.59 6.90
CA HIS A 77 7.23 5.33 6.93
C HIS A 77 8.74 5.58 6.79
N TYR A 78 9.17 6.33 5.77
CA TYR A 78 10.59 6.60 5.54
C TYR A 78 11.24 7.32 6.72
N GLN A 79 10.54 8.30 7.30
CA GLN A 79 11.02 9.03 8.46
C GLN A 79 11.22 8.12 9.69
N ARG A 80 10.30 7.18 9.93
CA ARG A 80 10.31 6.29 11.10
C ARG A 80 11.32 5.17 10.96
N PHE A 81 11.34 4.51 9.80
CA PHE A 81 11.98 3.19 9.64
C PHE A 81 13.23 3.23 8.74
N LEU A 82 13.35 4.18 7.82
CA LEU A 82 14.43 4.23 6.83
C LEU A 82 15.33 5.47 7.01
N ARG A 83 15.98 5.58 8.17
CA ARG A 83 16.83 6.73 8.50
C ARG A 83 17.90 6.99 7.43
N GLY A 84 17.91 8.20 6.88
CA GLY A 84 18.86 8.64 5.86
C GLY A 84 18.45 8.31 4.42
N GLN A 85 17.33 7.62 4.23
CA GLN A 85 16.69 7.47 2.92
C GLN A 85 15.57 8.49 2.78
N ALA A 86 15.27 8.85 1.53
CA ALA A 86 14.14 9.73 1.19
C ALA A 86 13.16 8.97 0.31
N PRO A 87 11.84 9.19 0.48
CA PRO A 87 10.85 8.62 -0.42
C PRO A 87 11.02 9.19 -1.84
N PRO A 88 10.49 8.52 -2.88
CA PRO A 88 10.51 9.02 -4.24
C PRO A 88 9.95 10.45 -4.33
N GLN A 89 10.66 11.34 -5.02
CA GLN A 89 10.29 12.76 -5.14
C GLN A 89 9.55 13.07 -6.45
N ALA A 90 9.12 12.04 -7.19
CA ALA A 90 8.46 12.20 -8.48
C ALA A 90 7.11 12.92 -8.32
N SER A 91 6.85 13.91 -9.18
CA SER A 91 5.60 14.67 -9.18
C SER A 91 4.43 13.87 -9.75
N GLY A 92 4.69 12.98 -10.72
CA GLY A 92 3.68 12.06 -11.25
C GLY A 92 3.46 10.87 -10.32
N LEU A 93 2.20 10.52 -10.07
CA LEU A 93 1.84 9.37 -9.22
C LEU A 93 2.42 8.05 -9.73
N ALA A 94 2.33 7.78 -11.03
CA ALA A 94 2.84 6.53 -11.61
C ALA A 94 4.36 6.38 -11.40
N GLU A 95 5.12 7.45 -11.60
CA GLU A 95 6.57 7.46 -11.36
C GLU A 95 6.89 7.36 -9.86
N PHE A 96 6.08 8.00 -9.01
CA PHE A 96 6.22 7.90 -7.56
C PHE A 96 6.04 6.46 -7.09
N VAL A 97 4.96 5.80 -7.50
CA VAL A 97 4.65 4.40 -7.14
C VAL A 97 5.71 3.44 -7.68
N ALA A 98 6.15 3.62 -8.93
CA ALA A 98 7.20 2.80 -9.53
C ALA A 98 8.57 2.93 -8.84
N GLY A 99 8.79 4.02 -8.11
CA GLY A 99 10.01 4.23 -7.33
C GLY A 99 9.99 3.62 -5.92
N LEU A 100 8.86 3.07 -5.46
CA LEU A 100 8.78 2.45 -4.14
C LEU A 100 9.46 1.07 -4.11
N PRO A 101 10.06 0.66 -2.99
CA PRO A 101 10.68 -0.65 -2.86
C PRO A 101 9.60 -1.75 -2.87
N VAL A 102 9.68 -2.68 -3.83
CA VAL A 102 8.71 -3.78 -3.95
C VAL A 102 9.22 -5.02 -3.22
N GLU A 103 8.36 -5.56 -2.36
CA GLU A 103 8.59 -6.80 -1.62
C GLU A 103 8.51 -8.03 -2.54
N GLY A 104 9.35 -9.03 -2.26
CA GLY A 104 9.29 -10.35 -2.91
C GLY A 104 9.76 -10.38 -4.37
N SER A 105 10.72 -9.52 -4.74
CA SER A 105 11.39 -9.55 -6.06
C SER A 105 12.32 -10.77 -6.22
#